data_AF-A0A7Y7C9M2-F1
#
_entry.id   AF-A0A7Y7C9M2-F1
#
_cell.length_a   1.000
_cell.length_b   1.000
_cell.length_c   1.000
_cell.angle_alpha   90.00
_cell.angle_beta   90.00
_cell.angle_gamma   90.00
#
_symmetry.space_group_name_H-M   'P 1'
#
loop_
_entity.id
_entity.type
_entity.pdbx_description
1 polymer ?
#
loop_
_entity_poly.entity_id
_entity_poly.type
_entity_poly.pdbx_seq_one_letter_code
_entity_poly.pdbx_strand_id
1 'polypeptide(L)'
;MTLFEKLLQEGSLHAQAGSAGKRAALKAKLSPSAEVKQVAQGLTLSEGQDLTFDAKSVTVNGNLILEDQGRLLVAGDLVVEGNIIHEGFDYSLLFVGGSLKAHNLLFHGEIVVLGDFSLQGVAWTYYNDYSSYADTLSARLVVSDDRDDAIDKVRADHHLIGHSSEMGPQLSKLLAKGLVDEEGEWSYTTLAKKLKRKESLLP
;
A
#
# COMPACT_ATOMS: atom_id res chain seq x y z
N MET A 1 5.64 -10.26 -24.95
CA MET A 1 5.10 -10.11 -23.59
C MET A 1 5.88 -9.03 -22.87
N THR A 2 5.22 -7.94 -22.49
CA THR A 2 5.80 -6.83 -21.72
C THR A 2 6.21 -7.31 -20.32
N LEU A 3 6.98 -6.50 -19.58
CA LEU A 3 7.34 -6.84 -18.20
C LEU A 3 6.10 -6.95 -17.31
N PHE A 4 5.12 -6.06 -17.46
CA PHE A 4 3.89 -6.09 -16.68
C PHE A 4 3.03 -7.32 -16.95
N GLU A 5 2.91 -7.73 -18.21
CA GLU A 5 2.21 -8.98 -18.55
C GLU A 5 2.87 -10.20 -17.88
N LYS A 6 4.21 -10.20 -17.71
CA LYS A 6 4.92 -11.24 -16.94
C LYS A 6 4.59 -11.16 -15.45
N LEU A 7 4.68 -9.98 -14.85
CA LEU A 7 4.41 -9.80 -13.42
C LEU A 7 2.96 -10.16 -13.06
N LEU A 8 1.99 -9.85 -13.92
CA LEU A 8 0.58 -10.20 -13.71
C LEU A 8 0.27 -11.70 -13.80
N GLN A 9 1.19 -12.52 -14.34
CA GLN A 9 1.05 -13.97 -14.37
C GLN A 9 1.58 -14.65 -13.11
N GLU A 10 2.33 -13.92 -12.28
CA GLU A 10 2.86 -14.44 -11.03
C GLU A 10 1.77 -14.41 -9.95
N GLY A 11 1.67 -15.48 -9.15
CA GLY A 11 0.79 -15.51 -7.99
C GLY A 11 1.30 -14.64 -6.82
N SER A 12 2.57 -14.26 -6.84
CA SER A 12 3.19 -13.26 -5.97
C SER A 12 4.50 -12.76 -6.58
N LEU A 13 4.89 -11.53 -6.29
CA LEU A 13 6.16 -10.94 -6.73
C LEU A 13 7.31 -11.16 -5.76
N HIS A 14 7.14 -11.93 -4.68
CA HIS A 14 8.22 -12.28 -3.74
C HIS A 14 9.50 -12.78 -4.44
N ALA A 15 9.36 -13.65 -5.45
CA ALA A 15 10.51 -14.16 -6.21
C ALA A 15 11.32 -13.05 -6.90
N GLN A 16 10.64 -11.97 -7.31
CA GLN A 16 11.17 -10.85 -8.08
C GLN A 16 11.53 -9.62 -7.23
N ALA A 17 10.94 -9.47 -6.03
CA ALA A 17 11.04 -8.26 -5.20
C ALA A 17 11.35 -8.53 -3.71
N GLY A 18 11.46 -9.79 -3.29
CA GLY A 18 11.63 -10.17 -1.88
C GLY A 18 12.96 -9.78 -1.22
N SER A 19 13.86 -9.09 -1.92
CA SER A 19 15.09 -8.54 -1.34
C SER A 19 15.53 -7.27 -2.08
N ALA A 20 16.33 -6.41 -1.45
CA ALA A 20 16.86 -5.20 -2.08
C ALA A 20 17.54 -5.46 -3.43
N GLY A 21 18.37 -6.51 -3.52
CA GLY A 21 19.04 -6.86 -4.77
C GLY A 21 18.06 -7.28 -5.87
N LYS A 22 17.00 -8.01 -5.51
CA LYS A 22 15.93 -8.39 -6.42
C LYS A 22 15.11 -7.18 -6.88
N ARG A 23 14.75 -6.28 -5.95
CA ARG A 23 14.07 -5.01 -6.26
C ARG A 23 14.90 -4.12 -7.19
N ALA A 24 16.19 -3.96 -6.92
CA ALA A 24 17.10 -3.21 -7.78
C ALA A 24 17.20 -3.82 -9.18
N ALA A 25 17.31 -5.16 -9.28
CA ALA A 25 17.34 -5.85 -10.56
C ALA A 25 16.00 -5.74 -11.33
N LEU A 26 14.86 -5.74 -10.63
CA LEU A 26 13.56 -5.53 -11.22
C LEU A 26 13.41 -4.08 -11.72
N LYS A 27 13.85 -3.11 -10.91
CA LYS A 27 13.85 -1.68 -11.26
C LYS A 27 14.66 -1.40 -12.51
N ALA A 28 15.84 -2.01 -12.64
CA ALA A 28 16.70 -1.86 -13.82
C ALA A 28 16.07 -2.38 -15.12
N LYS A 29 15.06 -3.25 -15.04
CA LYS A 29 14.30 -3.76 -16.21
C LYS A 29 13.14 -2.85 -16.59
N LEU A 30 12.75 -1.90 -15.74
CA LEU A 30 11.70 -0.94 -16.05
C LEU A 30 12.26 0.17 -16.93
N SER A 31 11.47 0.57 -17.91
CA SER A 31 11.80 1.67 -18.82
C SER A 31 10.52 2.47 -19.07
N PRO A 32 10.03 3.21 -18.05
CA PRO A 32 8.77 3.93 -18.17
C PRO A 32 8.85 4.94 -19.32
N SER A 33 7.74 5.11 -20.04
CA SER A 33 7.62 6.18 -21.03
C SER A 33 7.84 7.57 -20.40
N ALA A 34 8.11 8.59 -21.21
CA ALA A 34 8.26 9.96 -20.73
C ALA A 34 6.94 10.62 -20.27
N GLU A 35 5.81 9.92 -20.38
CA GLU A 35 4.48 10.43 -20.05
C GLU A 35 4.36 10.78 -18.55
N VAL A 36 3.67 11.88 -18.27
CA VAL A 36 3.18 12.21 -16.93
C VAL A 36 1.66 12.18 -16.98
N LYS A 37 1.07 11.24 -16.24
CA LYS A 37 -0.36 10.98 -16.26
C LYS A 37 -1.06 11.56 -15.05
N GLN A 38 -2.22 12.15 -15.27
CA GLN A 38 -3.09 12.69 -14.22
C GLN A 38 -4.45 12.00 -14.31
N VAL A 39 -4.84 11.31 -13.25
CA VAL A 39 -6.21 10.80 -13.07
C VAL A 39 -6.96 11.89 -12.31
N ALA A 40 -7.85 12.59 -13.02
CA ALA A 40 -8.46 13.83 -12.54
C ALA A 40 -9.35 13.67 -11.29
N GLN A 41 -9.76 12.44 -10.98
CA GLN A 41 -10.57 12.09 -9.81
C GLN A 41 -9.93 10.89 -9.09
N GLY A 42 -10.58 10.42 -8.02
CA GLY A 42 -10.23 9.15 -7.40
C GLY A 42 -10.26 8.01 -8.42
N LEU A 43 -9.43 7.00 -8.19
CA LEU A 43 -9.32 5.81 -9.02
C LEU A 43 -9.86 4.62 -8.24
N THR A 44 -10.80 3.89 -8.83
CA THR A 44 -11.29 2.62 -8.29
C THR A 44 -11.05 1.53 -9.32
N LEU A 45 -10.35 0.47 -8.91
CA LEU A 45 -10.24 -0.76 -9.66
C LEU A 45 -11.32 -1.70 -9.14
N SER A 46 -12.22 -2.14 -10.03
CA SER A 46 -13.24 -3.12 -9.69
C SER A 46 -12.63 -4.50 -9.45
N GLU A 47 -13.43 -5.41 -8.88
CA GLU A 47 -13.01 -6.78 -8.62
C GLU A 47 -12.35 -7.44 -9.85
N GLY A 48 -11.17 -8.03 -9.66
CA GLY A 48 -10.40 -8.72 -10.70
C GLY A 48 -9.82 -7.81 -11.80
N GLN A 49 -9.93 -6.48 -11.67
CA GLN A 49 -9.46 -5.56 -12.69
C GLN A 49 -7.95 -5.37 -12.63
N ASP A 50 -7.30 -5.60 -13.77
CA ASP A 50 -5.92 -5.19 -14.01
C ASP A 50 -5.86 -3.81 -14.64
N LEU A 51 -5.03 -2.93 -14.07
CA LEU A 51 -4.69 -1.65 -14.67
C LEU A 51 -3.18 -1.45 -14.67
N THR A 52 -2.65 -1.03 -15.81
CA THR A 52 -1.23 -0.73 -15.97
C THR A 52 -1.02 0.68 -16.49
N PHE A 53 0.01 1.35 -15.96
CA PHE A 53 0.46 2.64 -16.45
C PHE A 53 1.95 2.58 -16.81
N ASP A 54 2.25 2.56 -18.09
CA ASP A 54 3.59 2.78 -18.63
C ASP A 54 3.88 4.29 -18.72
N ALA A 55 3.96 4.94 -17.56
CA ALA A 55 4.24 6.37 -17.45
C ALA A 55 5.36 6.61 -16.45
N LYS A 56 6.16 7.65 -16.70
CA LYS A 56 7.20 8.13 -15.77
C LYS A 56 6.61 8.51 -14.42
N SER A 57 5.41 9.08 -14.42
CA SER A 57 4.70 9.43 -13.20
C SER A 57 3.20 9.39 -13.41
N VAL A 58 2.48 8.94 -12.39
CA VAL A 58 1.02 8.95 -12.30
C VAL A 58 0.61 9.68 -11.03
N THR A 59 -0.29 10.65 -11.16
CA THR A 59 -0.96 11.26 -10.01
C THR A 59 -2.44 10.91 -10.04
N VAL A 60 -2.97 10.46 -8.90
CA VAL A 60 -4.40 10.21 -8.68
C VAL A 60 -4.94 11.32 -7.78
N ASN A 61 -5.84 12.14 -8.32
CA ASN A 61 -6.47 13.25 -7.59
C ASN A 61 -7.64 12.73 -6.75
N GLY A 62 -7.33 12.09 -5.63
CA GLY A 62 -8.31 11.53 -4.72
C GLY A 62 -7.82 10.25 -4.07
N ASN A 63 -8.76 9.39 -3.69
CA ASN A 63 -8.41 8.08 -3.15
C ASN A 63 -8.11 7.11 -4.29
N LEU A 64 -7.21 6.16 -4.02
CA LEU A 64 -7.02 4.95 -4.82
C LEU A 64 -7.69 3.79 -4.07
N ILE A 65 -8.66 3.16 -4.70
CA ILE A 65 -9.40 2.03 -4.13
C ILE A 65 -9.17 0.80 -5.02
N LEU A 66 -8.72 -0.30 -4.42
CA LEU A 66 -8.65 -1.60 -5.08
C LEU A 66 -9.71 -2.49 -4.42
N GLU A 67 -10.66 -2.97 -5.19
CA GLU A 67 -11.55 -4.06 -4.78
C GLU A 67 -10.79 -5.41 -4.86
N ASP A 68 -11.40 -6.50 -4.40
CA ASP A 68 -10.80 -7.83 -4.37
C ASP A 68 -10.20 -8.22 -5.73
N GLN A 69 -9.00 -8.80 -5.73
CA GLN A 69 -8.31 -9.18 -6.97
C GLN A 69 -7.96 -8.02 -7.92
N GLY A 70 -8.13 -6.77 -7.48
CA GLY A 70 -7.70 -5.59 -8.22
C GLY A 70 -6.17 -5.48 -8.23
N ARG A 71 -5.59 -5.18 -9.39
CA ARG A 71 -4.13 -5.09 -9.55
C ARG A 71 -3.73 -3.84 -10.33
N LEU A 72 -2.96 -2.97 -9.68
CA LEU A 72 -2.41 -1.75 -10.28
C LEU A 72 -0.89 -1.86 -10.41
N LEU A 73 -0.38 -1.72 -11.63
CA LEU A 73 1.07 -1.65 -11.91
C LEU A 73 1.43 -0.31 -12.54
N VAL A 74 2.29 0.47 -11.87
CA VAL A 74 2.80 1.76 -12.35
C VAL A 74 4.30 1.64 -12.61
N ALA A 75 4.75 2.01 -13.82
CA ALA A 75 6.16 1.81 -14.21
C ALA A 75 7.12 2.81 -13.56
N GLY A 76 6.65 4.04 -13.34
CA GLY A 76 7.39 5.08 -12.65
C GLY A 76 6.79 5.41 -11.28
N ASP A 77 6.78 6.70 -10.94
CA ASP A 77 6.31 7.19 -9.64
C ASP A 77 4.77 7.19 -9.56
N LEU A 78 4.23 6.93 -8.37
CA LEU A 78 2.80 7.05 -8.07
C LEU A 78 2.58 8.03 -6.91
N VAL A 79 1.80 9.07 -7.16
CA VAL A 79 1.31 10.00 -6.14
C VAL A 79 -0.20 9.86 -6.05
N VAL A 80 -0.70 9.56 -4.85
CA VAL A 80 -2.14 9.56 -4.54
C VAL A 80 -2.39 10.73 -3.59
N GLU A 81 -3.10 11.76 -4.05
CA GLU A 81 -3.43 12.97 -3.26
C GLU A 81 -4.50 12.71 -2.17
N GLY A 82 -4.60 11.46 -1.75
CA GLY A 82 -5.60 10.92 -0.83
C GLY A 82 -5.12 9.61 -0.24
N ASN A 83 -6.04 8.71 0.04
CA ASN A 83 -5.75 7.44 0.71
C ASN A 83 -5.69 6.29 -0.29
N ILE A 84 -4.84 5.30 -0.01
CA ILE A 84 -4.82 4.01 -0.70
C ILE A 84 -5.58 3.02 0.17
N ILE A 85 -6.60 2.38 -0.41
CA ILE A 85 -7.54 1.55 0.34
C ILE A 85 -7.78 0.26 -0.43
N HIS A 86 -7.49 -0.86 0.24
CA HIS A 86 -8.03 -2.16 -0.09
C HIS A 86 -8.57 -2.78 1.20
N GLU A 87 -9.86 -3.10 1.22
CA GLU A 87 -10.62 -3.60 2.38
C GLU A 87 -10.89 -5.11 2.28
N GLY A 88 -10.40 -5.74 1.22
CA GLY A 88 -10.69 -7.13 0.89
C GLY A 88 -9.83 -8.14 1.64
N PHE A 89 -10.06 -9.41 1.30
CA PHE A 89 -9.30 -10.57 1.81
C PHE A 89 -8.72 -11.43 0.68
N ASP A 90 -9.04 -11.12 -0.57
CA ASP A 90 -8.40 -11.77 -1.70
C ASP A 90 -7.10 -11.04 -2.09
N TYR A 91 -6.25 -11.75 -2.82
CA TYR A 91 -4.99 -11.22 -3.30
C TYR A 91 -5.22 -10.01 -4.20
N SER A 92 -4.81 -8.82 -3.75
CA SER A 92 -4.72 -7.60 -4.56
C SER A 92 -3.25 -7.19 -4.69
N LEU A 93 -2.91 -6.45 -5.75
CA LEU A 93 -1.53 -6.05 -6.02
C LEU A 93 -1.43 -4.55 -6.27
N LEU A 94 -0.56 -3.87 -5.51
CA LEU A 94 -0.09 -2.53 -5.81
C LEU A 94 1.40 -2.55 -6.11
N PHE A 95 1.75 -2.37 -7.38
CA PHE A 95 3.14 -2.30 -7.83
C PHE A 95 3.50 -0.90 -8.32
N VAL A 96 4.60 -0.35 -7.82
CA VAL A 96 5.14 0.96 -8.19
C VAL A 96 6.64 0.82 -8.48
N GLY A 97 7.01 1.05 -9.73
CA GLY A 97 8.39 0.96 -10.21
C GLY A 97 9.30 2.11 -9.77
N GLY A 98 8.70 3.23 -9.39
CA GLY A 98 9.35 4.38 -8.78
C GLY A 98 8.96 4.55 -7.31
N SER A 99 8.79 5.80 -6.90
CA SER A 99 8.41 6.17 -5.53
C SER A 99 6.88 6.23 -5.38
N LEU A 100 6.38 5.87 -4.19
CA LEU A 100 4.98 5.94 -3.82
C LEU A 100 4.76 7.00 -2.74
N LYS A 101 3.83 7.93 -2.99
CA LYS A 101 3.36 8.92 -2.01
C LYS A 101 1.85 8.86 -1.84
N ALA A 102 1.38 8.86 -0.59
CA ALA A 102 -0.04 9.03 -0.27
C ALA A 102 -0.26 9.62 1.13
N HIS A 103 -1.52 9.90 1.48
CA HIS A 103 -1.85 10.35 2.85
C HIS A 103 -1.79 9.18 3.83
N ASN A 104 -2.57 8.14 3.57
CA ASN A 104 -2.61 6.91 4.36
C ASN A 104 -2.73 5.70 3.44
N LEU A 105 -2.38 4.54 3.97
CA LEU A 105 -2.59 3.25 3.35
C LEU A 105 -3.30 2.32 4.34
N LEU A 106 -4.37 1.69 3.89
CA LEU A 106 -4.97 0.50 4.49
C LEU A 106 -5.02 -0.57 3.41
N PHE A 107 -4.30 -1.67 3.57
CA PHE A 107 -4.12 -2.62 2.48
C PHE A 107 -3.95 -4.06 2.96
N HIS A 108 -4.60 -4.95 2.24
CA HIS A 108 -4.45 -6.40 2.29
C HIS A 108 -3.93 -6.91 0.94
N GLY A 109 -3.08 -7.92 0.94
CA GLY A 109 -2.38 -8.38 -0.27
C GLY A 109 -1.09 -7.63 -0.55
N GLU A 110 -0.55 -7.78 -1.75
CA GLU A 110 0.85 -7.50 -2.04
C GLU A 110 1.11 -6.04 -2.46
N ILE A 111 2.14 -5.43 -1.86
CA ILE A 111 2.64 -4.10 -2.21
C ILE A 111 4.10 -4.22 -2.63
N VAL A 112 4.45 -3.66 -3.79
CA VAL A 112 5.85 -3.56 -4.23
C VAL A 112 6.15 -2.12 -4.59
N VAL A 113 7.11 -1.50 -3.90
CA VAL A 113 7.61 -0.15 -4.21
C VAL A 113 9.12 -0.23 -4.42
N LEU A 114 9.57 0.09 -5.63
CA LEU A 114 11.00 0.00 -6.00
C LEU A 114 11.76 1.31 -5.80
N GLY A 115 11.10 2.33 -5.27
CA GLY A 115 11.67 3.62 -4.85
C GLY A 115 11.31 3.96 -3.41
N ASP A 116 11.19 5.26 -3.11
CA ASP A 116 10.81 5.70 -1.78
C ASP A 116 9.32 5.44 -1.53
N PHE A 117 8.98 4.85 -0.39
CA PHE A 117 7.59 4.65 0.02
C PHE A 117 7.27 5.58 1.19
N SER A 118 6.49 6.64 0.94
CA SER A 118 6.22 7.70 1.92
C SER A 118 4.73 7.96 2.09
N LEU A 119 4.26 7.87 3.33
CA LEU A 119 2.90 8.14 3.74
C LEU A 119 2.91 9.28 4.76
N GLN A 120 1.92 10.18 4.69
CA GLN A 120 1.84 11.32 5.62
C GLN A 120 1.35 10.92 7.02
N GLY A 121 0.48 9.92 7.10
CA GLY A 121 -0.15 9.45 8.32
C GLY A 121 0.17 8.00 8.60
N VAL A 122 -0.78 7.11 8.29
CA VAL A 122 -0.74 5.71 8.68
C VAL A 122 -0.42 4.80 7.49
N ALA A 123 0.50 3.85 7.69
CA ALA A 123 0.65 2.66 6.87
C ALA A 123 0.06 1.48 7.64
N TRP A 124 -1.05 0.92 7.19
CA TRP A 124 -1.69 -0.22 7.83
C TRP A 124 -1.80 -1.38 6.84
N THR A 125 -0.95 -2.38 7.03
CA THR A 125 -0.99 -3.65 6.32
C THR A 125 -1.58 -4.69 7.26
N TYR A 126 -2.43 -5.58 6.72
CA TYR A 126 -3.07 -6.62 7.53
C TYR A 126 -3.19 -7.91 6.74
N TYR A 127 -2.97 -9.04 7.43
CA TYR A 127 -2.86 -10.39 6.84
C TYR A 127 -1.97 -10.45 5.59
N ASN A 128 -0.87 -9.72 5.62
CA ASN A 128 -0.05 -9.47 4.43
C ASN A 128 0.95 -10.60 4.13
N ASP A 129 1.11 -11.62 4.99
CA ASP A 129 1.97 -12.79 4.72
C ASP A 129 3.38 -12.46 4.18
N TYR A 130 4.03 -11.40 4.68
CA TYR A 130 5.31 -10.88 4.19
C TYR A 130 5.28 -10.37 2.74
N SER A 131 4.17 -9.78 2.30
CA SER A 131 3.94 -9.37 0.91
C SER A 131 4.00 -7.86 0.67
N SER A 132 4.50 -7.05 1.61
CA SER A 132 4.97 -5.68 1.30
C SER A 132 6.48 -5.64 1.12
N TYR A 133 6.92 -5.09 -0.01
CA TYR A 133 8.34 -5.00 -0.39
C TYR A 133 8.73 -3.56 -0.72
N ALA A 134 9.63 -2.99 0.08
CA ALA A 134 10.25 -1.70 -0.19
C ALA A 134 11.61 -1.60 0.50
N ASP A 135 12.50 -0.75 -0.02
CA ASP A 135 13.79 -0.46 0.64
C ASP A 135 13.59 0.45 1.86
N THR A 136 12.63 1.36 1.81
CA THR A 136 12.29 2.22 2.95
C THR A 136 10.82 2.59 2.92
N LEU A 137 10.14 2.41 4.06
CA LEU A 137 8.82 2.96 4.35
C LEU A 137 8.95 4.09 5.38
N SER A 138 8.37 5.25 5.08
CA SER A 138 8.25 6.37 6.02
C SER A 138 6.79 6.72 6.24
N ALA A 139 6.34 6.74 7.49
CA ALA A 139 4.99 7.13 7.89
C ALA A 139 5.03 7.68 9.32
N ARG A 140 3.93 8.23 9.85
CA ARG A 140 3.86 8.56 11.29
C ARG A 140 3.62 7.31 12.13
N LEU A 141 2.69 6.48 11.67
CA LEU A 141 2.36 5.19 12.29
C LEU A 141 2.45 4.10 11.22
N VAL A 142 3.21 3.04 11.51
CA VAL A 142 3.19 1.79 10.73
C VAL A 142 2.59 0.69 11.61
N VAL A 143 1.59 0.01 11.07
CA VAL A 143 0.92 -1.13 11.68
C VAL A 143 1.02 -2.30 10.71
N SER A 144 1.73 -3.34 11.11
CA SER A 144 1.80 -4.62 10.40
C SER A 144 1.04 -5.65 11.24
N ASP A 145 -0.26 -5.78 10.96
CA ASP A 145 -1.14 -6.67 11.72
C ASP A 145 -0.98 -8.13 11.31
N ASP A 146 -0.89 -8.98 12.33
CA ASP A 146 -0.63 -10.41 12.30
C ASP A 146 0.80 -10.79 11.87
N ARG A 147 1.32 -10.20 10.80
CA ARG A 147 2.65 -10.54 10.25
C ARG A 147 3.44 -9.32 9.81
N ASP A 148 4.76 -9.46 9.88
CA ASP A 148 5.72 -8.43 9.50
C ASP A 148 5.74 -8.17 7.99
N ASP A 149 6.09 -6.94 7.61
CA ASP A 149 6.29 -6.55 6.23
C ASP A 149 7.75 -6.82 5.81
N ALA A 150 7.99 -7.22 4.56
CA ALA A 150 9.34 -7.42 4.03
C ALA A 150 9.99 -6.08 3.57
N ILE A 151 10.03 -5.12 4.49
CA ILE A 151 10.54 -3.77 4.29
C ILE A 151 11.87 -3.61 5.03
N ASP A 152 12.94 -3.24 4.30
CA ASP A 152 14.30 -3.23 4.87
C ASP A 152 14.49 -2.16 5.96
N LYS A 153 13.80 -1.01 5.83
CA LYS A 153 13.88 0.09 6.79
C LYS A 153 12.54 0.79 6.98
N VAL A 154 12.04 0.77 8.22
CA VAL A 154 10.87 1.56 8.62
C VAL A 154 11.32 2.83 9.36
N ARG A 155 10.77 3.97 8.95
CA ARG A 155 10.95 5.28 9.62
C ARG A 155 9.59 5.78 10.07
N ALA A 156 9.27 5.59 11.34
CA ALA A 156 8.00 6.02 11.91
C ALA A 156 8.15 6.51 13.34
N ASP A 157 7.22 7.37 13.76
CA ASP A 157 7.10 7.77 15.18
C ASP A 157 6.73 6.54 16.01
N HIS A 158 5.86 5.68 15.44
CA HIS A 158 5.42 4.42 16.01
C HIS A 158 5.42 3.32 14.95
N HIS A 159 5.95 2.16 15.32
CA HIS A 159 5.94 0.95 14.50
C HIS A 159 5.44 -0.21 15.36
N LEU A 160 4.26 -0.71 15.02
CA LEU A 160 3.60 -1.81 15.73
C LEU A 160 3.53 -3.02 14.80
N ILE A 161 4.08 -4.14 15.27
CA ILE A 161 4.06 -5.43 14.57
C ILE A 161 3.54 -6.47 15.56
N GLY A 162 2.62 -7.32 15.13
CA GLY A 162 2.18 -8.46 15.91
C GLY A 162 0.70 -8.72 15.77
N HIS A 163 0.19 -9.62 16.62
CA HIS A 163 -1.21 -9.99 16.59
C HIS A 163 -2.08 -8.86 17.14
N SER A 164 -3.31 -8.75 16.61
CA SER A 164 -4.22 -7.64 16.89
C SER A 164 -4.50 -7.42 18.39
N SER A 165 -4.66 -8.52 19.13
CA SER A 165 -4.88 -8.52 20.59
C SER A 165 -3.76 -7.85 21.39
N GLU A 166 -2.53 -7.83 20.87
CA GLU A 166 -1.37 -7.23 21.56
C GLU A 166 -1.25 -5.74 21.25
N MET A 167 -1.63 -5.34 20.04
CA MET A 167 -1.50 -3.97 19.56
C MET A 167 -2.69 -3.07 19.95
N GLY A 168 -3.88 -3.64 20.15
CA GLY A 168 -5.11 -2.92 20.45
C GLY A 168 -4.98 -1.81 21.50
N PRO A 169 -4.44 -2.09 22.71
CA PRO A 169 -4.26 -1.07 23.75
C PRO A 169 -3.28 0.07 23.40
N GLN A 170 -2.36 -0.16 22.47
CA GLN A 170 -1.46 0.88 21.98
C GLN A 170 -2.15 1.68 20.87
N LEU A 171 -2.81 1.00 19.94
CA LEU A 171 -3.58 1.61 18.85
C LEU A 171 -4.68 2.54 19.38
N SER A 172 -5.38 2.17 20.45
CA SER A 172 -6.41 3.02 21.06
C SER A 172 -5.90 4.36 21.60
N LYS A 173 -4.60 4.46 21.91
CA LYS A 173 -3.94 5.69 22.35
C LYS A 173 -3.42 6.53 21.20
N LEU A 174 -3.07 5.89 20.08
CA LEU A 174 -2.45 6.52 18.92
C LEU A 174 -3.47 6.98 17.88
N LEU A 175 -4.61 6.31 17.78
CA LEU A 175 -5.66 6.58 16.80
C LEU A 175 -6.71 7.56 17.34
N ALA A 176 -7.43 8.20 16.42
CA ALA A 176 -8.59 9.02 16.75
C ALA A 176 -9.65 8.21 17.50
N LYS A 177 -10.34 8.86 18.44
CA LYS A 177 -11.35 8.21 19.31
C LYS A 177 -12.42 7.47 18.50
N GLY A 178 -12.80 6.28 18.98
CA GLY A 178 -13.84 5.45 18.37
C GLY A 178 -13.37 4.62 17.17
N LEU A 179 -12.07 4.57 16.89
CA LEU A 179 -11.47 3.66 15.90
C LEU A 179 -11.08 2.30 16.47
N VAL A 180 -10.78 2.29 17.75
CA VAL A 180 -10.53 1.09 18.56
C VAL A 180 -11.54 1.13 19.69
N ASP A 181 -12.19 0.01 19.95
CA ASP A 181 -13.17 -0.11 21.03
C ASP A 181 -12.51 -0.29 22.41
N GLU A 182 -13.35 -0.50 23.43
CA GLU A 182 -12.90 -0.65 24.82
C GLU A 182 -12.11 -1.96 25.05
N GLU A 183 -12.30 -2.96 24.20
CA GLU A 183 -11.61 -4.25 24.25
C GLU A 183 -10.28 -4.22 23.47
N GLY A 184 -10.02 -3.15 22.73
CA GLY A 184 -8.82 -3.00 21.90
C GLY A 184 -9.01 -3.51 20.48
N GLU A 185 -10.24 -3.83 20.07
CA GLU A 185 -10.55 -4.33 18.74
C GLU A 185 -10.86 -3.18 17.77
N TRP A 186 -10.68 -3.43 16.47
CA TRP A 186 -11.00 -2.49 15.41
C TRP A 186 -11.68 -3.18 14.25
N SER A 187 -12.27 -2.38 13.36
CA SER A 187 -12.91 -2.86 12.14
C SER A 187 -12.23 -2.25 10.92
N TYR A 188 -11.67 -3.11 10.06
CA TYR A 188 -11.11 -2.71 8.77
C TYR A 188 -12.12 -1.93 7.93
N THR A 189 -13.38 -2.37 7.92
CA THR A 189 -14.48 -1.65 7.28
C THR A 189 -14.70 -0.25 7.84
N THR A 190 -14.57 -0.08 9.15
CA THR A 190 -14.72 1.24 9.78
C THR A 190 -13.55 2.16 9.40
N LEU A 191 -12.32 1.65 9.43
CA LEU A 191 -11.12 2.37 8.99
C LEU A 191 -11.25 2.77 7.51
N ALA A 192 -11.59 1.83 6.64
CA ALA A 192 -11.79 2.06 5.21
C ALA A 192 -12.88 3.11 4.95
N LYS A 193 -14.04 3.04 5.63
CA LYS A 193 -15.10 4.05 5.51
C LYS A 193 -14.65 5.45 5.93
N LYS A 194 -13.80 5.58 6.96
CA LYS A 194 -13.23 6.88 7.35
C LYS A 194 -12.23 7.39 6.30
N LEU A 195 -11.32 6.54 5.84
CA LEU A 195 -10.37 6.89 4.79
C LEU A 195 -11.07 7.27 3.47
N LYS A 196 -12.13 6.55 3.09
CA LYS A 196 -12.98 6.88 1.92
C LYS A 196 -13.57 8.30 2.05
N ARG A 197 -13.95 8.71 3.27
CA ARG A 197 -14.44 10.06 3.61
C ARG A 197 -13.34 11.09 3.86
N LYS A 198 -12.07 10.71 3.74
CA LYS A 198 -10.88 11.55 4.04
C LYS A 198 -10.85 12.05 5.49
N GLU A 199 -11.44 11.29 6.41
CA GLU A 199 -11.34 11.56 7.84
C GLU A 199 -9.97 11.09 8.36
N SER A 200 -9.41 11.82 9.33
CA SER A 200 -8.12 11.46 9.92
C SER A 200 -8.21 10.19 10.76
N LEU A 201 -7.21 9.33 10.65
CA LEU A 201 -7.02 8.19 11.56
C LEU A 201 -6.21 8.55 12.81
N LEU A 202 -5.39 9.58 12.72
CA LEU A 202 -4.59 10.10 13.83
C LEU A 202 -5.28 11.33 14.44
N PRO A 203 -5.10 11.59 15.76
CA PRO A 203 -5.59 12.79 16.43
C PRO A 203 -5.09 14.11 15.82
#